data_AF-A0A4Y2NV40-F1
#
_entry.id   AF-A0A4Y2NV40-F1
#
_cell.length_a   1.000
_cell.length_b   1.000
_cell.length_c   1.000
_cell.angle_alpha   90.00
_cell.angle_beta   90.00
_cell.angle_gamma   90.00
#
_symmetry.space_group_name_H-M   'P 1'
#
loop_
_entity.id
_entity.type
_entity.pdbx_description
1 polymer ?
#
loop_
_entity_poly.entity_id
_entity_poly.type
_entity_poly.pdbx_seq_one_letter_code
_entity_poly.pdbx_strand_id
1 'polypeptide(L)'
;MRVAQAGLEQKMEAGQEEMRSGQERMEKGQTSWTVFKTQFDIVSSTNGWTDFVKASQLVASFRGSVAEVLQGIPADKLTDLTTIEKALESRFGDSHLTQFYRTELKTRRQKPGESLQDLAADVERLMSLAYAECPLDVRES
;
A
#
# COMPACT_ATOMS: atom_id res chain seq x y z
N MET A 1 -36.55 5.88 -9.37
CA MET A 1 -35.40 5.33 -10.13
C MET A 1 -34.10 6.13 -9.94
N ARG A 2 -34.10 7.48 -9.88
CA ARG A 2 -32.87 8.29 -9.63
C ARG A 2 -32.13 8.03 -8.31
N VAL A 3 -32.85 7.75 -7.22
CA VAL A 3 -32.24 7.55 -5.89
C VAL A 3 -31.38 6.29 -5.83
N ALA A 4 -31.78 5.22 -6.53
CA ALA A 4 -31.01 3.97 -6.58
C ALA A 4 -29.71 4.11 -7.39
N GLN A 5 -29.74 4.89 -8.48
CA GLN A 5 -28.57 5.15 -9.30
C GLN A 5 -27.55 6.06 -8.61
N ALA A 6 -28.01 7.13 -7.96
CA ALA A 6 -27.15 8.02 -7.17
C ALA A 6 -26.45 7.27 -6.01
N GLY A 7 -27.15 6.33 -5.37
CA GLY A 7 -26.55 5.50 -4.30
C GLY A 7 -25.50 4.51 -4.80
N LEU A 8 -25.56 4.08 -6.06
CA LEU A 8 -24.55 3.22 -6.70
C LEU A 8 -23.30 4.03 -7.10
N GLU A 9 -23.50 5.21 -7.70
CA GLU A 9 -22.42 6.11 -8.09
C GLU A 9 -21.60 6.58 -6.87
N GLN A 10 -22.27 6.97 -5.78
CA GLN A 10 -21.61 7.38 -4.54
C GLN A 10 -20.77 6.26 -3.91
N LYS A 11 -21.24 5.01 -3.99
CA LYS A 11 -20.49 3.85 -3.48
C LYS A 11 -19.25 3.56 -4.32
N MET A 12 -19.31 3.75 -5.63
CA MET A 12 -18.14 3.63 -6.49
C MET A 12 -17.10 4.72 -6.21
N GLU A 13 -17.54 5.97 -6.03
CA GLU A 13 -16.65 7.09 -5.76
C GLU A 13 -15.95 6.96 -4.39
N ALA A 14 -16.70 6.56 -3.35
CA ALA A 14 -16.13 6.28 -2.03
C ALA A 14 -15.14 5.10 -2.07
N GLY A 15 -15.45 4.04 -2.82
CA GLY A 15 -14.53 2.92 -3.04
C GLY A 15 -13.24 3.37 -3.75
N GLN A 16 -13.36 4.24 -4.75
CA GLN A 16 -12.21 4.77 -5.49
C GLN A 16 -11.33 5.70 -4.63
N GLU A 17 -11.93 6.51 -3.77
CA GLU A 17 -11.20 7.37 -2.84
C GLU A 17 -10.47 6.57 -1.76
N GLU A 18 -11.11 5.53 -1.21
CA GLU A 18 -10.45 4.62 -0.26
C GLU A 18 -9.26 3.91 -0.90
N MET A 19 -9.37 3.50 -2.18
CA MET A 19 -8.24 2.90 -2.91
C MET A 19 -7.12 3.90 -3.16
N ARG A 20 -7.44 5.16 -3.47
CA ARG A 20 -6.45 6.23 -3.61
C ARG A 20 -5.71 6.46 -2.29
N SER A 21 -6.44 6.54 -1.18
CA SER A 21 -5.87 6.71 0.15
C SER A 21 -5.00 5.51 0.55
N GLY A 22 -5.45 4.28 0.29
CA GLY A 22 -4.70 3.05 0.56
C GLY A 22 -3.35 3.01 -0.16
N GLN A 23 -3.35 3.38 -1.43
CA GLN A 23 -2.13 3.48 -2.25
C GLN A 23 -1.16 4.55 -1.74
N GLU A 24 -1.64 5.73 -1.35
CA GLU A 24 -0.77 6.78 -0.81
C GLU A 24 -0.11 6.36 0.50
N ARG A 25 -0.85 5.63 1.35
CA ARG A 25 -0.28 5.01 2.55
C ARG A 25 0.80 4.00 2.19
N MET A 26 0.60 3.22 1.14
CA MET A 26 1.57 2.21 0.67
C MET A 26 2.84 2.89 0.15
N GLU A 27 2.71 3.94 -0.65
CA GLU A 27 3.84 4.75 -1.13
C GLU A 27 4.68 5.33 0.02
N LYS A 28 4.03 5.75 1.11
CA LYS A 28 4.69 6.30 2.31
C LYS A 28 5.22 5.21 3.26
N GLY A 29 5.10 3.93 2.93
CA GLY A 29 5.48 2.82 3.81
C GLY A 29 4.63 2.75 5.09
N GLN A 30 3.42 3.31 5.11
CA GLN A 30 2.50 3.28 6.25
C GLN A 30 1.61 2.04 6.26
N THR A 31 1.47 1.36 5.11
CA THR A 31 0.79 0.07 4.98
C THR A 31 1.56 -0.80 4.00
N SER A 32 1.45 -2.13 4.13
CA SER A 32 2.07 -3.04 3.18
C SER A 32 1.19 -3.25 1.94
N TRP A 33 1.82 -3.66 0.85
CA TRP A 33 1.11 -4.12 -0.34
C TRP A 33 0.11 -5.24 -0.02
N THR A 34 0.48 -6.19 0.85
CA THR A 34 -0.40 -7.29 1.29
C THR A 34 -1.68 -6.79 1.97
N VAL A 35 -1.57 -5.79 2.86
CA VAL A 35 -2.72 -5.18 3.54
C VAL A 35 -3.60 -4.43 2.54
N PHE A 36 -3.00 -3.62 1.68
CA PHE A 36 -3.72 -2.90 0.62
C PHE A 36 -4.47 -3.86 -0.30
N LYS A 37 -3.82 -4.92 -0.77
CA LYS A 37 -4.42 -5.95 -1.64
C LYS A 37 -5.62 -6.62 -0.97
N THR A 38 -5.50 -6.96 0.31
CA THR A 38 -6.61 -7.55 1.08
C THR A 38 -7.81 -6.61 1.15
N GLN A 39 -7.59 -5.32 1.44
CA GLN A 39 -8.65 -4.31 1.44
C GLN A 39 -9.31 -4.17 0.07
N PHE A 40 -8.50 -4.11 -0.99
CA PHE A 40 -8.97 -4.06 -2.38
C PHE A 40 -9.80 -5.29 -2.77
N ASP A 41 -9.38 -6.49 -2.37
CA ASP A 41 -10.11 -7.74 -2.65
C ASP A 41 -11.47 -7.79 -1.95
N ILE A 42 -11.57 -7.29 -0.72
CA ILE A 42 -12.85 -7.19 0.01
C ILE A 42 -13.80 -6.21 -0.69
N VAL A 43 -13.29 -5.01 -1.05
CA VAL A 43 -14.08 -3.97 -1.72
C VAL A 43 -14.56 -4.46 -3.08
N SER A 44 -13.67 -5.04 -3.88
CA SER A 44 -13.99 -5.52 -5.22
C SER A 44 -14.97 -6.70 -5.20
N SER A 45 -14.83 -7.62 -4.25
CA SER A 45 -15.77 -8.75 -4.09
C SER A 45 -17.16 -8.28 -3.66
N THR A 46 -17.24 -7.33 -2.71
CA THR A 46 -18.50 -6.76 -2.25
C THR A 46 -19.25 -6.02 -3.36
N ASN A 47 -18.52 -5.44 -4.31
CA ASN A 47 -19.08 -4.73 -5.46
C ASN A 47 -19.22 -5.61 -6.72
N GLY A 48 -18.88 -6.90 -6.64
CA GLY A 48 -18.99 -7.83 -7.77
C GLY A 48 -18.09 -7.46 -8.97
N TRP A 49 -16.94 -6.84 -8.73
CA TRP A 49 -16.03 -6.44 -9.80
C TRP A 49 -15.40 -7.65 -10.48
N THR A 50 -15.40 -7.65 -11.81
CA THR A 50 -14.63 -8.59 -12.62
C THR A 50 -13.15 -8.21 -12.60
N ASP A 51 -12.25 -9.13 -12.95
CA ASP A 51 -10.81 -8.85 -12.99
C ASP A 51 -10.46 -7.68 -13.91
N PHE A 52 -11.19 -7.50 -15.01
CA PHE A 52 -11.05 -6.34 -15.88
C PHE A 52 -11.38 -5.03 -15.16
N VAL A 53 -12.48 -5.01 -14.40
CA VAL A 53 -12.89 -3.83 -13.61
C VAL A 53 -11.88 -3.59 -12.49
N LYS A 54 -11.42 -4.65 -11.80
CA LYS A 54 -10.36 -4.57 -10.78
C LYS A 54 -9.08 -3.93 -11.35
N ALA A 55 -8.59 -4.43 -12.48
CA ALA A 55 -7.41 -3.89 -13.16
C ALA A 55 -7.59 -2.41 -13.50
N SER A 56 -8.72 -2.06 -14.11
CA SER A 56 -9.04 -0.68 -14.49
C SER A 56 -9.11 0.26 -13.27
N GLN A 57 -9.70 -0.19 -12.17
CA GLN A 57 -9.81 0.60 -10.94
C GLN A 57 -8.46 0.81 -10.26
N LEU A 58 -7.58 -0.20 -10.24
CA LEU A 58 -6.21 -0.05 -9.74
C LEU A 58 -5.43 0.96 -10.58
N VAL A 59 -5.41 0.80 -11.90
CA VAL A 59 -4.71 1.73 -12.79
C VAL A 59 -5.24 3.16 -12.63
N ALA A 60 -6.56 3.32 -12.47
CA ALA A 60 -7.17 4.62 -12.25
C ALA A 60 -6.84 5.24 -10.87
N SER A 61 -6.54 4.44 -9.85
CA SER A 61 -6.13 4.94 -8.53
C SER A 61 -4.68 5.41 -8.50
N PHE A 62 -3.81 4.87 -9.36
CA PHE A 62 -2.37 5.11 -9.33
C PHE A 62 -1.99 6.59 -9.47
N ARG A 63 -1.14 7.05 -8.54
CA ARG A 63 -0.57 8.40 -8.43
C ARG A 63 0.89 8.24 -7.98
N GLY A 64 1.69 9.29 -8.13
CA GLY A 64 3.07 9.32 -7.62
C GLY A 64 3.92 8.14 -8.09
N SER A 65 4.75 7.62 -7.20
CA SER A 65 5.66 6.50 -7.47
C SER A 65 4.94 5.17 -7.74
N VAL A 66 3.68 5.02 -7.32
CA VAL A 66 2.88 3.84 -7.65
C VAL A 66 2.52 3.82 -9.14
N ALA A 67 2.22 4.98 -9.73
CA ALA A 67 1.94 5.09 -11.17
C ALA A 67 3.15 4.77 -12.05
N GLU A 68 4.37 4.96 -11.55
CA GLU A 68 5.59 4.62 -12.29
C GLU A 68 5.74 3.11 -12.53
N VAL A 69 5.07 2.25 -11.75
CA VAL A 69 5.01 0.79 -12.01
C VAL A 69 4.46 0.48 -13.40
N LEU A 70 3.58 1.34 -13.93
CA LEU A 70 2.98 1.15 -15.24
C LEU A 70 3.98 1.28 -16.39
N GLN A 71 5.12 1.96 -16.21
CA GLN A 71 6.10 2.17 -17.28
C GLN A 71 6.77 0.85 -17.72
N GLY A 72 6.81 -0.15 -16.84
CA GLY A 72 7.35 -1.48 -17.15
C GLY A 72 6.34 -2.46 -17.73
N ILE A 73 5.05 -2.07 -17.83
CA ILE A 73 3.96 -2.95 -18.26
C ILE A 73 3.57 -2.60 -19.70
N PRO A 74 3.56 -3.57 -20.64
CA PRO A 74 3.03 -3.36 -21.98
C PRO A 74 1.57 -2.87 -21.96
N ALA A 75 1.22 -1.96 -22.86
CA ALA A 75 -0.11 -1.32 -22.87
C ALA A 75 -1.27 -2.33 -23.00
N ASP A 76 -1.09 -3.41 -23.76
CA ASP A 76 -2.06 -4.50 -23.91
C ASP A 76 -2.22 -5.37 -22.65
N LYS A 77 -1.35 -5.19 -21.65
CA LYS A 77 -1.38 -5.88 -20.36
C LYS A 77 -1.84 -4.98 -19.20
N LEU A 78 -2.13 -3.70 -19.46
CA LEU A 78 -2.70 -2.79 -18.44
C LEU A 78 -4.15 -3.11 -18.06
N THR A 79 -4.76 -4.11 -18.69
CA THR A 79 -6.06 -4.66 -18.32
C THR A 79 -5.95 -6.03 -17.65
N ASP A 80 -4.74 -6.58 -17.56
CA ASP A 80 -4.47 -7.87 -16.92
C ASP A 80 -4.15 -7.65 -15.44
N LEU A 81 -5.11 -7.99 -14.58
CA LEU A 81 -4.99 -7.79 -13.13
C LEU A 81 -3.74 -8.45 -12.57
N THR A 82 -3.45 -9.69 -12.97
CA THR A 82 -2.30 -10.45 -12.47
C THR A 82 -0.98 -9.78 -12.81
N THR A 83 -0.84 -9.20 -14.00
CA THR A 83 0.37 -8.47 -14.40
C THR A 83 0.58 -7.23 -13.54
N ILE A 84 -0.49 -6.47 -13.31
CA ILE A 84 -0.44 -5.27 -12.46
C ILE A 84 -0.09 -5.64 -11.01
N GLU A 85 -0.75 -6.65 -10.44
CA GLU A 85 -0.48 -7.12 -9.08
C GLU A 85 0.97 -7.59 -8.91
N LYS A 86 1.53 -8.33 -9.87
CA LYS A 86 2.92 -8.77 -9.83
C LYS A 86 3.90 -7.60 -9.87
N ALA A 87 3.60 -6.58 -10.66
CA ALA A 87 4.44 -5.40 -10.75
C ALA A 87 4.41 -4.58 -9.44
N LEU A 88 3.25 -4.49 -8.78
CA LEU A 88 3.12 -3.89 -7.46
C LEU A 88 3.83 -4.70 -6.38
N GLU A 89 3.64 -6.02 -6.34
CA GLU A 89 4.36 -6.93 -5.45
C GLU A 89 5.88 -6.78 -5.60
N SER A 90 6.37 -6.72 -6.85
CA SER A 90 7.80 -6.58 -7.12
C SER A 90 8.39 -5.26 -6.61
N ARG A 91 7.60 -4.19 -6.48
CA ARG A 91 8.09 -2.86 -6.07
C ARG A 91 7.78 -2.53 -4.61
N PHE A 92 6.62 -2.95 -4.13
CA PHE A 92 6.05 -2.58 -2.83
C PHE A 92 5.78 -3.79 -1.92
N GLY A 93 6.14 -5.00 -2.35
CA GLY A 93 6.06 -6.20 -1.53
C GLY A 93 6.85 -6.10 -0.24
N ASP A 94 6.59 -7.03 0.68
CA ASP A 94 7.04 -6.95 2.08
C ASP A 94 8.58 -6.91 2.23
N SER A 95 9.32 -7.45 1.26
CA SER A 95 10.79 -7.40 1.23
C SER A 95 11.34 -5.98 1.04
N HIS A 96 10.72 -5.19 0.15
CA HIS A 96 11.09 -3.78 -0.06
C HIS A 96 10.69 -2.93 1.13
N LEU A 97 9.55 -3.21 1.74
CA LEU A 97 9.11 -2.52 2.94
C LEU A 97 10.07 -2.74 4.12
N THR A 98 10.59 -3.95 4.28
CA THR A 98 11.63 -4.27 5.26
C THR A 98 12.92 -3.47 5.01
N GLN A 99 13.36 -3.36 3.75
CA GLN A 99 14.53 -2.57 3.38
C GLN A 99 14.32 -1.06 3.59
N PHE A 100 13.11 -0.57 3.32
CA PHE A 100 12.70 0.81 3.59
C PHE A 100 12.86 1.12 5.09
N TYR A 101 12.27 0.32 5.98
CA TYR A 101 12.38 0.53 7.42
C TYR A 101 13.82 0.41 7.95
N ARG A 102 14.63 -0.52 7.41
CA ARG A 102 16.06 -0.60 7.73
C ARG A 102 16.80 0.70 7.38
N THR A 103 16.44 1.33 6.28
CA THR A 103 17.04 2.59 5.84
C THR A 103 16.56 3.75 6.71
N GLU A 104 15.25 3.84 6.97
CA GLU A 104 14.67 4.86 7.83
C GLU A 104 15.29 4.81 9.23
N LEU A 105 15.40 3.60 9.82
CA LEU A 105 16.07 3.36 11.10
C LEU A 105 17.52 3.85 11.11
N LYS A 106 18.31 3.55 10.07
CA LYS A 106 19.72 3.99 9.96
C LYS A 106 19.86 5.51 9.93
N THR A 107 18.89 6.18 9.31
CA THR A 107 18.89 7.65 9.18
C THR A 107 18.20 8.37 10.33
N ARG A 108 17.52 7.63 11.22
CA ARG A 108 16.74 8.20 12.31
C ARG A 108 17.62 8.96 13.29
N ARG A 109 17.29 10.23 13.49
CA ARG A 109 17.91 11.15 14.45
C ARG A 109 16.82 11.93 15.17
N GLN A 110 17.05 12.26 16.45
CA GLN A 110 16.13 13.11 17.21
C GLN A 110 15.92 14.43 16.49
N LYS A 111 14.66 14.85 16.33
CA LYS A 111 14.32 16.15 15.75
C LYS A 111 14.33 17.24 16.83
N PRO A 112 14.59 18.52 16.48
CA PRO A 112 14.44 19.61 17.44
C PRO A 112 13.02 19.64 18.03
N GLY A 113 12.90 19.62 19.35
CA GLY A 113 11.60 19.61 20.05
C GLY A 113 10.93 18.24 20.20
N GLU A 114 11.52 17.18 19.66
CA GLU A 114 11.04 15.81 19.86
C GLU A 114 11.50 15.27 21.22
N SER A 115 10.59 14.64 21.98
CA SER A 115 10.96 14.02 23.25
C SER A 115 11.77 12.74 23.03
N LEU A 116 12.59 12.36 24.03
CA LEU A 116 13.32 11.09 23.97
C LEU A 116 12.39 9.87 23.94
N GLN A 117 11.19 10.00 24.53
CA GLN A 117 10.19 8.93 24.55
C GLN A 117 9.59 8.72 23.16
N ASP A 118 9.26 9.80 22.46
CA ASP A 118 8.75 9.74 21.08
C ASP A 118 9.79 9.16 20.12
N LEU A 119 11.06 9.57 20.28
CA LEU A 119 12.18 8.98 19.54
C LEU A 119 12.32 7.49 19.82
N ALA A 120 12.29 7.08 21.09
CA ALA A 120 12.46 5.68 21.48
C ALA A 120 11.32 4.80 20.93
N ALA A 121 10.06 5.25 21.06
CA ALA A 121 8.90 4.53 20.55
C ALA A 121 8.98 4.37 19.02
N ASP A 122 9.42 5.40 18.30
CA ASP A 122 9.56 5.32 16.85
C ASP A 122 10.75 4.42 16.42
N VAL A 123 11.86 4.45 17.16
CA VAL A 123 13.00 3.53 16.94
C VAL A 123 12.59 2.08 17.20
N GLU A 124 11.85 1.80 18.26
CA GLU A 124 11.35 0.47 18.60
C GLU A 124 10.37 -0.05 17.53
N ARG A 125 9.48 0.82 17.06
CA ARG A 125 8.57 0.54 15.93
C ARG A 125 9.37 0.21 14.67
N LEU A 126 10.36 1.03 14.29
CA LEU A 126 11.20 0.82 13.12
C LEU A 126 12.03 -0.47 13.23
N MET A 127 12.55 -0.79 14.41
CA MET A 127 13.26 -2.05 14.67
C MET A 127 12.36 -3.27 14.46
N SER A 128 11.15 -3.24 15.02
CA SER A 128 10.17 -4.33 14.89
C SER A 128 9.78 -4.58 13.43
N LEU A 129 9.65 -3.50 12.64
CA LEU A 129 9.28 -3.58 11.23
C LEU A 129 10.46 -3.94 10.31
N ALA A 130 11.67 -3.45 10.60
CA ALA A 130 12.90 -3.71 9.84
C ALA A 130 13.45 -5.14 10.02
N TYR A 131 13.06 -5.81 11.11
CA TYR A 131 13.53 -7.12 11.52
C TYR A 131 12.37 -8.03 11.96
N ALA A 132 11.24 -7.96 11.25
CA ALA A 132 10.06 -8.77 11.55
C ALA A 132 10.31 -10.30 11.48
N GLU A 133 11.28 -10.74 10.67
CA GLU A 133 11.69 -12.14 10.55
C GLU A 133 12.79 -12.56 11.55
N CYS A 134 13.29 -11.63 12.35
CA CYS A 134 14.34 -11.95 13.32
C CYS A 134 13.72 -12.52 14.61
N PRO A 135 14.24 -13.64 15.14
CA PRO A 135 13.79 -14.21 16.41
C PRO A 135 13.84 -13.18 17.56
N LEU A 136 12.82 -13.21 18.44
CA LEU A 136 12.63 -12.23 19.53
C LEU A 136 13.85 -12.11 20.45
N ASP A 137 14.56 -13.21 20.69
CA ASP A 137 15.76 -13.30 21.52
C ASP A 137 16.94 -12.48 20.99
N VAL A 138 17.01 -12.25 19.68
CA VAL A 138 18.03 -11.40 19.04
C VAL A 138 17.63 -9.92 19.08
N ARG A 139 16.33 -9.63 19.20
CA ARG A 139 15.78 -8.27 19.15
C ARG A 139 15.80 -7.54 20.49
N GLU A 140 15.80 -8.28 21.60
CA GLU A 140 15.75 -7.76 22.98
C GLU A 140 17.09 -7.84 23.75
N SER A 141 18.15 -8.37 23.14
CA SER A 141 19.51 -8.47 23.72
C SER A 141 20.32 -7.18 23.56
#